data_AF-A0A2G8LN75-F1
#
_entry.id   AF-A0A2G8LN75-F1
#
_cell.length_a   1.000
_cell.length_b   1.000
_cell.length_c   1.000
_cell.angle_alpha   90.00
_cell.angle_beta   90.00
_cell.angle_gamma   90.00
#
_symmetry.space_group_name_H-M   'P 1'
#
loop_
_entity.id
_entity.type
_entity.pdbx_description
1 polymer ?
#
loop_
_entity_poly.entity_id
_entity_poly.type
_entity_poly.pdbx_seq_one_letter_code
_entity_poly.pdbx_strand_id
1 'polypeptide(L)'
;MRIGKLFMIDLAGSERASQTKNRGKRMIEGAHINRSLLALGNCINALCEGGKYVNYRDSKLTRLLKDSLGGNCKTVMIANISPASFFFEESRNTLLYADRAKNIKMKIKSNTTSVSYHVAQYTNIISELKQEINRLKQKISSHEEEKGFGKNLCYEQKPKEVVDLFLVLNFDLQPLMLPAEQRWTVSGNS
;
A
#
# COMPACT_ATOMS: atom_id res chain seq x y z
N MET A 1 11.84 -0.98 4.76
CA MET A 1 10.70 -0.51 5.57
C MET A 1 9.53 -1.47 5.41
N ARG A 2 8.87 -1.89 6.51
CA ARG A 2 7.65 -2.72 6.45
C ARG A 2 6.43 -1.82 6.67
N ILE A 3 5.40 -1.94 5.84
CA ILE A 3 4.18 -1.14 5.94
C ILE A 3 2.99 -2.08 6.13
N GLY A 4 2.25 -1.89 7.23
CA GLY A 4 1.01 -2.61 7.52
C GLY A 4 -0.22 -1.81 7.10
N LYS A 5 -1.31 -2.51 6.75
CA LYS A 5 -2.65 -1.93 6.62
C LYS A 5 -3.60 -2.74 7.47
N LEU A 6 -4.41 -2.06 8.28
CA LEU A 6 -5.48 -2.66 9.08
C LEU A 6 -6.81 -2.09 8.60
N PHE A 7 -7.76 -2.98 8.34
CA PHE A 7 -9.14 -2.62 8.03
C PHE A 7 -10.04 -3.19 9.13
N MET A 8 -10.81 -2.34 9.79
CA MET A 8 -11.87 -2.72 10.71
C MET A 8 -13.18 -2.27 10.09
N ILE A 9 -14.04 -3.22 9.75
CA ILE A 9 -15.29 -2.97 9.03
C ILE A 9 -16.44 -3.49 9.87
N ASP A 10 -17.35 -2.59 10.23
CA ASP A 10 -18.64 -2.93 10.80
C ASP A 10 -19.69 -2.97 9.69
N LEU A 11 -20.41 -4.09 9.56
CA LEU A 11 -21.39 -4.31 8.50
C LEU A 11 -22.80 -4.09 9.05
N ALA A 12 -23.66 -3.53 8.21
CA ALA A 12 -25.08 -3.45 8.49
C ALA A 12 -25.71 -4.86 8.59
N GLY A 13 -26.89 -4.91 9.20
CA GLY A 13 -27.67 -6.14 9.35
C GLY A 13 -27.99 -6.82 8.02
N SER A 14 -27.89 -8.15 8.00
CA SER A 14 -28.15 -8.98 6.83
C SER A 14 -29.61 -9.43 6.69
N GLU A 15 -30.49 -8.95 7.57
CA GLU A 15 -31.90 -9.32 7.58
C GLU A 15 -32.63 -8.89 6.31
N ARG A 16 -33.58 -9.73 5.88
CA ARG A 16 -34.34 -9.49 4.66
C ARG A 16 -35.33 -8.35 4.87
N ALA A 17 -35.49 -7.52 3.84
CA ALA A 17 -36.46 -6.43 3.86
C ALA A 17 -37.89 -6.89 4.22
N SER A 18 -38.27 -8.11 3.82
CA SER A 18 -39.58 -8.72 4.14
C SER A 18 -39.82 -8.97 5.64
N GLN A 19 -38.76 -9.12 6.43
CA GLN A 19 -38.84 -9.28 7.88
C GLN A 19 -38.92 -7.94 8.61
N THR A 20 -38.59 -6.85 7.92
CA THR A 20 -38.64 -5.50 8.48
C THR A 20 -39.99 -4.84 8.14
N LYS A 21 -40.64 -4.20 9.12
CA LYS A 21 -41.87 -3.42 8.90
C LYS A 21 -41.58 -1.99 8.40
N ASN A 22 -40.49 -1.82 7.63
CA ASN A 22 -40.01 -0.52 7.17
C ASN A 22 -40.88 0.00 6.02
N ARG A 23 -41.27 1.28 6.06
CA ARG A 23 -42.05 1.97 5.01
C ARG A 23 -41.36 3.24 4.54
N GLY A 24 -41.68 3.68 3.31
CA GLY A 24 -41.19 4.94 2.74
C GLY A 24 -39.66 5.01 2.67
N LYS A 25 -39.07 6.10 3.18
CA LYS A 25 -37.61 6.34 3.13
C LYS A 25 -36.79 5.19 3.74
N ARG A 26 -37.27 4.58 4.82
CA ARG A 26 -36.57 3.48 5.51
C ARG A 26 -36.54 2.19 4.69
N MET A 27 -37.52 1.98 3.81
CA MET A 27 -37.51 0.86 2.86
C MET A 27 -36.44 1.07 1.79
N ILE A 28 -36.28 2.30 1.28
CA ILE A 28 -35.26 2.64 0.28
C ILE A 28 -33.86 2.47 0.87
N GLU A 29 -33.65 2.94 2.11
CA GLU A 29 -32.40 2.73 2.84
C GLU A 29 -32.09 1.25 3.03
N GLY A 30 -33.06 0.47 3.51
CA GLY A 30 -32.93 -0.98 3.65
C GLY A 30 -32.60 -1.69 2.33
N ALA A 31 -33.14 -1.21 1.21
CA ALA A 31 -32.80 -1.75 -0.12
C ALA A 31 -31.33 -1.44 -0.50
N HIS A 32 -30.81 -0.26 -0.19
CA HIS A 32 -29.40 0.07 -0.42
C HIS A 32 -28.46 -0.75 0.45
N ILE A 33 -28.80 -0.97 1.73
CA ILE A 33 -28.07 -1.85 2.64
C ILE A 33 -28.01 -3.26 2.04
N ASN A 34 -29.16 -3.84 1.72
CA ASN A 34 -29.27 -5.18 1.14
C ASN A 34 -28.53 -5.31 -0.20
N ARG A 35 -28.56 -4.29 -1.05
CA ARG A 35 -27.79 -4.29 -2.30
C ARG A 35 -26.29 -4.45 -2.05
N SER A 36 -25.75 -3.75 -1.06
CA SER A 36 -24.31 -3.82 -0.76
C SER A 36 -23.90 -5.18 -0.19
N LEU A 37 -24.72 -5.77 0.69
CA LEU A 37 -24.49 -7.08 1.30
C LEU A 37 -24.71 -8.23 0.31
N LEU A 38 -25.68 -8.11 -0.60
CA LEU A 38 -25.89 -9.06 -1.69
C LEU A 38 -24.67 -9.09 -2.63
N ALA A 39 -24.18 -7.92 -3.04
CA ALA A 39 -22.97 -7.83 -3.86
C ALA A 39 -21.76 -8.46 -3.14
N LEU A 40 -21.65 -8.27 -1.83
CA LEU A 40 -20.60 -8.91 -1.01
C LEU A 40 -20.74 -10.44 -1.01
N GLY A 41 -21.96 -10.96 -0.84
CA GLY A 41 -22.24 -12.39 -0.92
C GLY A 41 -21.90 -12.99 -2.28
N ASN A 42 -22.25 -12.30 -3.36
CA ASN A 42 -21.89 -12.72 -4.72
C ASN A 42 -20.37 -12.78 -4.92
N CYS A 43 -19.63 -11.80 -4.36
CA CYS A 43 -18.16 -11.83 -4.42
C CYS A 43 -17.59 -13.03 -3.65
N ILE A 44 -18.09 -13.30 -2.45
CA ILE A 44 -17.65 -14.43 -1.63
C ILE A 44 -17.91 -15.77 -2.31
N ASN A 45 -19.09 -15.94 -2.90
CA ASN A 45 -19.43 -17.16 -3.63
C ASN A 45 -18.48 -17.38 -4.82
N ALA A 46 -18.30 -16.35 -5.66
CA ALA A 46 -17.40 -16.42 -6.81
C ALA A 46 -15.95 -16.71 -6.41
N LEU A 47 -15.49 -16.15 -5.29
CA LEU A 47 -14.15 -16.40 -4.75
C LEU A 47 -13.98 -17.82 -4.19
N CYS A 48 -15.00 -18.33 -3.50
CA CYS A 48 -15.02 -19.68 -2.94
C CYS A 48 -14.94 -20.73 -4.06
N GLU A 49 -15.63 -20.50 -5.18
CA GLU A 49 -15.62 -21.39 -6.36
C GLU A 49 -14.33 -21.26 -7.20
N GLY A 50 -13.45 -20.32 -6.88
CA GLY A 50 -12.23 -20.06 -7.65
C GLY A 50 -12.49 -19.39 -9.00
N GLY A 51 -13.60 -18.65 -9.12
CA GLY A 51 -13.96 -17.91 -10.33
C GLY A 51 -12.83 -16.98 -10.78
N LYS A 52 -12.51 -17.01 -12.09
CA LYS A 52 -11.45 -16.15 -12.66
C LYS A 52 -11.76 -14.66 -12.54
N TYR A 53 -13.04 -14.29 -12.48
CA TYR A 53 -13.50 -12.91 -12.43
C TYR A 53 -14.56 -12.74 -11.34
N VAL A 54 -14.40 -11.66 -10.55
CA VAL A 54 -15.27 -11.33 -9.41
C VAL A 54 -15.75 -9.89 -9.57
N ASN A 55 -17.07 -9.70 -9.51
CA ASN A 55 -17.74 -8.42 -9.73
C ASN A 55 -17.68 -7.48 -8.51
N TYR A 56 -16.48 -7.02 -8.14
CA TYR A 56 -16.33 -6.02 -7.08
C TYR A 56 -16.95 -4.66 -7.39
N ARG A 57 -17.45 -4.45 -8.61
CA ARG A 57 -17.96 -3.14 -9.05
C ARG A 57 -19.41 -2.89 -8.69
N ASP A 58 -20.15 -3.92 -8.27
CA ASP A 58 -21.60 -3.88 -8.06
C ASP A 58 -22.00 -3.04 -6.84
N SER A 59 -21.08 -2.85 -5.87
CA SER A 59 -21.26 -1.95 -4.73
C SER A 59 -19.98 -1.20 -4.37
N LYS A 60 -20.11 -0.02 -3.75
CA LYS A 60 -18.94 0.72 -3.23
C LYS A 60 -18.18 -0.09 -2.17
N LEU A 61 -18.92 -0.82 -1.33
CA LEU A 61 -18.39 -1.70 -0.29
C LEU A 61 -17.44 -2.75 -0.88
N THR A 62 -17.88 -3.49 -1.89
CA THR A 62 -17.06 -4.56 -2.50
C THR A 62 -15.82 -4.03 -3.20
N ARG A 63 -15.85 -2.79 -3.73
CA ARG A 63 -14.64 -2.12 -4.26
C ARG A 63 -13.61 -1.86 -3.18
N LEU A 64 -14.05 -1.37 -2.02
CA LEU A 64 -13.18 -1.10 -0.88
C LEU A 64 -12.60 -2.41 -0.31
N LEU A 65 -13.41 -3.46 -0.25
CA LEU A 65 -13.04 -4.77 0.29
C LEU A 65 -12.30 -5.67 -0.70
N LYS A 66 -12.04 -5.22 -1.93
CA LYS A 66 -11.39 -6.04 -2.96
C LYS A 66 -10.07 -6.64 -2.48
N ASP A 67 -9.23 -5.83 -1.82
CA ASP A 67 -7.95 -6.29 -1.30
C ASP A 67 -8.12 -7.24 -0.10
N SER A 68 -9.13 -6.99 0.74
CA SER A 68 -9.48 -7.83 1.88
C SER A 68 -10.06 -9.19 1.50
N LEU A 69 -10.83 -9.29 0.42
CA LEU A 69 -11.54 -10.54 0.08
C LEU A 69 -10.76 -11.46 -0.85
N GLY A 70 -9.93 -10.93 -1.75
CA GLY A 70 -9.19 -11.76 -2.70
C GLY A 70 -7.81 -11.22 -3.06
N GLY A 71 -7.33 -10.21 -2.33
CA GLY A 71 -6.05 -9.55 -2.55
C GLY A 71 -4.98 -9.94 -1.53
N ASN A 72 -4.12 -8.97 -1.22
CA ASN A 72 -3.01 -9.14 -0.29
C ASN A 72 -3.41 -8.71 1.12
N CYS A 73 -4.32 -9.45 1.73
CA CYS A 73 -4.78 -9.19 3.08
C CYS A 73 -4.96 -10.49 3.86
N LYS A 74 -4.63 -10.45 5.15
CA LYS A 74 -5.06 -11.47 6.10
C LYS A 74 -6.42 -11.03 6.63
N THR A 75 -7.45 -11.79 6.29
CA THR A 75 -8.83 -11.40 6.58
C THR A 75 -9.46 -12.38 7.54
N VAL A 76 -10.14 -11.82 8.54
CA VAL A 76 -10.93 -12.56 9.53
C VAL A 76 -12.36 -12.04 9.40
N MET A 77 -13.31 -12.97 9.35
CA MET A 77 -14.74 -12.67 9.41
C MET A 77 -15.27 -13.08 10.78
N ILE A 78 -16.00 -12.19 11.44
CA ILE A 78 -16.74 -12.48 12.67
C ILE A 78 -18.21 -12.63 12.28
N ALA A 79 -18.76 -13.82 12.52
CA ALA A 79 -20.16 -14.12 12.24
C ALA A 79 -20.98 -13.98 13.52
N ASN A 80 -21.77 -12.92 13.61
CA ASN A 80 -22.68 -12.70 14.74
C ASN A 80 -24.02 -13.39 14.44
N ILE A 81 -24.44 -14.28 15.35
CA ILE A 81 -25.69 -15.05 15.24
C ILE A 81 -26.50 -14.94 16.54
N SER A 82 -27.80 -15.21 16.45
CA SER A 82 -28.69 -15.25 17.62
C SER A 82 -29.06 -16.71 17.93
N PRO A 83 -28.99 -17.15 19.20
CA PRO A 83 -29.38 -18.50 19.60
C PRO A 83 -30.91 -18.71 19.63
N ALA A 84 -31.70 -17.65 19.48
CA ALA A 84 -33.15 -17.76 19.58
C ALA A 84 -33.77 -18.45 18.36
N SER A 85 -34.76 -19.32 18.59
CA SER A 85 -35.41 -20.15 17.56
C SER A 85 -36.04 -19.34 16.43
N PHE A 86 -36.59 -18.16 16.72
CA PHE A 86 -37.17 -17.28 15.70
C PHE A 86 -36.14 -16.77 14.68
N PHE A 87 -34.84 -16.73 15.05
CA PHE A 87 -33.75 -16.33 14.17
C PHE A 87 -32.97 -17.52 13.59
N PHE A 88 -33.52 -18.74 13.67
CA PHE A 88 -32.86 -19.95 13.19
C PHE A 88 -32.42 -19.85 11.72
N GLU A 89 -33.34 -19.43 10.84
CA GLU A 89 -33.05 -19.33 9.40
C GLU A 89 -31.99 -18.26 9.08
N GLU A 90 -32.04 -17.10 9.73
CA GLU A 90 -31.04 -16.05 9.54
C GLU A 90 -29.67 -16.48 10.07
N SER A 91 -29.63 -17.10 11.25
CA SER A 91 -28.39 -17.63 11.83
C SER A 91 -27.78 -18.72 10.94
N ARG A 92 -28.61 -19.61 10.38
CA ARG A 92 -28.18 -20.61 9.40
C ARG A 92 -27.60 -19.95 8.14
N ASN A 93 -28.25 -18.91 7.61
CA ASN A 93 -27.75 -18.17 6.44
C ASN A 93 -26.39 -17.53 6.72
N THR A 94 -26.22 -16.90 7.89
CA THR A 94 -24.94 -16.30 8.31
C THR A 94 -23.83 -17.35 8.45
N LEU A 95 -24.14 -18.53 9.02
CA LEU A 95 -23.16 -19.61 9.12
C LEU A 95 -22.75 -20.16 7.75
N LEU A 96 -23.70 -20.37 6.84
CA LEU A 96 -23.39 -20.78 5.46
C LEU A 96 -22.54 -19.73 4.73
N TYR A 97 -22.77 -18.45 5.03
CA TYR A 97 -21.97 -17.35 4.51
C TYR A 97 -20.53 -17.39 5.01
N ALA A 98 -20.35 -17.59 6.32
CA ALA A 98 -19.04 -17.71 6.94
C ALA A 98 -18.27 -18.95 6.44
N ASP A 99 -18.97 -20.07 6.24
CA ASP A 99 -18.37 -21.30 5.69
C ASP A 99 -17.82 -21.09 4.27
N ARG A 100 -18.57 -20.39 3.41
CA ARG A 100 -18.06 -20.00 2.08
C ARG A 100 -16.87 -19.04 2.17
N ALA A 101 -16.94 -18.05 3.06
CA ALA A 101 -15.86 -17.08 3.25
C ALA A 101 -14.55 -17.75 3.73
N LYS A 102 -14.65 -18.77 4.60
CA LYS A 102 -13.51 -19.56 5.09
C LYS A 102 -12.73 -20.24 3.96
N ASN A 103 -13.41 -20.65 2.89
CA ASN A 103 -12.80 -21.39 1.78
C ASN A 103 -12.16 -20.49 0.71
N ILE A 104 -12.20 -19.16 0.88
CA ILE A 104 -11.57 -18.24 -0.06
C ILE A 104 -10.05 -18.33 0.02
N LYS A 105 -9.41 -18.57 -1.13
CA LYS A 105 -7.95 -18.63 -1.24
C LYS A 105 -7.33 -17.23 -1.35
N MET A 106 -6.61 -16.83 -0.31
CA MET A 106 -5.89 -15.55 -0.28
C MET A 106 -4.47 -15.66 -0.84
N LYS A 107 -3.98 -14.60 -1.50
CA LYS A 107 -2.60 -14.50 -2.00
C LYS A 107 -1.82 -13.46 -1.19
N ILE A 108 -1.36 -13.87 -0.01
CA ILE A 108 -0.67 -12.98 0.93
C ILE A 108 0.81 -12.85 0.59
N LYS A 109 1.33 -11.62 0.57
CA LYS A 109 2.74 -11.26 0.35
C LYS A 109 3.16 -10.23 1.40
N SER A 110 4.39 -10.32 1.90
CA SER A 110 4.91 -9.35 2.87
C SER A 110 5.09 -7.98 2.21
N ASN A 111 4.46 -6.94 2.78
CA ASN A 111 4.60 -5.55 2.35
C ASN A 111 5.94 -4.96 2.84
N THR A 112 7.03 -5.37 2.20
CA THR A 112 8.37 -4.85 2.46
C THR A 112 8.82 -3.99 1.29
N THR A 113 9.05 -2.70 1.55
CA THR A 113 9.72 -1.81 0.59
C THR A 113 11.21 -1.83 0.91
N SER A 114 12.02 -2.46 0.06
CA SER A 114 13.47 -2.40 0.19
C SER A 114 13.97 -1.06 -0.36
N VAL A 115 14.56 -0.24 0.52
CA VAL A 115 15.25 0.99 0.12
C VAL A 115 16.42 0.68 -0.84
N SER A 116 17.03 -0.51 -0.72
CA SER A 116 18.15 -0.93 -1.56
C SER A 116 17.82 -1.10 -3.05
N TYR A 117 16.60 -1.53 -3.40
CA TYR A 117 16.18 -1.66 -4.80
C TYR A 117 16.19 -0.31 -5.52
N HIS A 118 15.80 0.75 -4.81
CA HIS A 118 15.81 2.10 -5.34
C HIS A 118 17.23 2.61 -5.56
N VAL A 119 18.16 2.38 -4.62
CA VAL A 119 19.55 2.86 -4.77
C VAL A 119 20.22 2.23 -6.01
N ALA A 120 20.11 0.92 -6.20
CA ALA A 120 20.73 0.22 -7.34
C ALA A 120 20.10 0.62 -8.70
N GLN A 121 18.77 0.80 -8.74
CA GLN A 121 18.08 1.28 -9.95
C GLN A 121 18.40 2.75 -10.23
N TYR A 122 18.43 3.61 -9.21
CA TYR A 122 18.82 5.01 -9.37
C TYR A 122 20.28 5.13 -9.83
N THR A 123 21.21 4.32 -9.33
CA THR A 123 22.59 4.32 -9.84
C THR A 123 22.68 3.95 -11.31
N ASN A 124 21.88 2.97 -11.77
CA ASN A 124 21.85 2.59 -13.19
C ASN A 124 21.27 3.71 -14.06
N ILE A 125 20.12 4.27 -13.66
CA ILE A 125 19.48 5.39 -14.37
C ILE A 125 20.40 6.62 -14.41
N ILE A 126 21.09 6.93 -13.30
CA ILE A 126 22.06 8.04 -13.25
C ILE A 126 23.22 7.78 -14.20
N SER A 127 23.72 6.54 -14.29
CA SER A 127 24.80 6.17 -15.19
C SER A 127 24.38 6.32 -16.66
N GLU A 128 23.21 5.82 -17.03
CA GLU A 128 22.65 5.92 -18.38
C GLU A 128 22.43 7.38 -18.79
N LEU A 129 21.81 8.19 -17.93
CA LEU A 129 21.58 9.61 -18.19
C LEU A 129 22.90 10.38 -18.35
N LYS A 130 23.93 10.07 -17.55
CA LYS A 130 25.26 10.67 -17.69
C LYS A 130 25.92 10.30 -19.02
N GLN A 131 25.79 9.06 -19.46
CA GLN A 131 26.31 8.63 -20.76
C GLN A 131 25.60 9.37 -21.91
N GLU A 132 24.28 9.52 -21.85
CA GLU A 132 23.54 10.22 -22.89
C GLU A 132 23.88 11.72 -22.93
N ILE A 133 24.06 12.36 -21.77
CA ILE A 133 24.56 13.75 -21.70
C ILE A 133 25.92 13.88 -22.39
N ASN A 134 26.86 12.97 -22.13
CA ASN A 134 28.17 13.01 -22.76
C ASN A 134 28.10 12.78 -24.28
N ARG A 135 27.26 11.83 -24.72
CA ARG A 135 27.04 11.56 -26.15
C ARG A 135 26.46 12.78 -26.86
N LEU A 136 25.46 13.42 -26.27
CA LEU A 136 24.82 14.61 -26.84
C LEU A 136 25.79 15.81 -26.85
N LYS A 137 26.58 16.00 -25.79
CA LYS A 137 27.63 17.04 -25.75
C LYS A 137 28.69 16.83 -26.82
N GLN A 138 29.14 15.59 -27.03
CA GLN A 138 30.08 15.28 -28.12
C GLN A 138 29.47 15.60 -29.48
N LYS A 139 28.22 15.22 -29.73
CA LYS A 139 27.54 15.55 -31.00
C LYS A 139 27.37 17.05 -31.23
N ILE A 140 27.12 17.81 -30.17
CA ILE A 140 27.06 19.29 -30.25
C ILE A 140 28.43 19.85 -30.60
N SER A 141 29.50 19.38 -29.94
CA SER A 141 30.88 19.78 -30.22
C SER A 141 31.32 19.42 -31.65
N SER A 142 30.97 18.24 -32.15
CA SER A 142 31.27 17.84 -33.54
C SER A 142 30.51 18.68 -34.57
N HIS A 143 29.26 19.08 -34.26
CA HIS A 143 28.48 19.97 -35.13
C HIS A 143 28.89 21.45 -35.05
N GLU A 144 29.51 21.88 -33.95
CA GLU A 144 30.14 23.19 -33.81
C GLU A 144 31.45 23.28 -34.61
N GLU A 145 32.19 22.17 -34.73
CA GLU A 145 33.41 22.09 -35.57
C GLU A 145 33.12 22.03 -37.08
N GLU A 146 32.01 21.40 -37.50
CA GLU A 146 31.60 21.34 -38.91
C GLU A 146 30.96 22.64 -39.44
N LYS A 147 30.46 23.52 -38.55
CA LYS A 147 29.90 24.83 -38.93
C LYS A 147 30.86 25.96 -38.58
N GLY A 148 31.92 26.09 -39.37
CA GLY A 148 32.70 27.32 -39.40
C GLY A 148 31.89 28.51 -39.92
N PHE A 149 31.13 29.20 -39.06
CA PHE A 149 30.80 30.62 -39.23
C PHE A 149 30.24 31.29 -37.95
N GLY A 150 31.02 32.20 -37.37
CA GLY A 150 30.55 33.55 -37.05
C GLY A 150 29.75 33.81 -35.76
N LYS A 151 30.50 34.25 -34.73
CA LYS A 151 30.18 35.24 -33.67
C LYS A 151 29.26 34.87 -32.51
N ASN A 152 29.92 34.86 -31.34
CA ASN A 152 29.58 35.55 -30.08
C ASN A 152 28.24 35.22 -29.41
N LEU A 153 28.30 34.35 -28.41
CA LEU A 153 27.76 34.69 -27.09
C LEU A 153 28.68 34.11 -26.02
N CYS A 154 29.50 34.98 -25.42
CA CYS A 154 30.12 34.70 -24.13
C CYS A 154 28.98 34.45 -23.12
N TYR A 155 28.87 33.22 -22.64
CA TYR A 155 28.41 33.00 -21.27
C TYR A 155 29.65 32.75 -20.42
N GLU A 156 30.13 33.83 -19.82
CA GLU A 156 31.06 33.78 -18.72
C GLU A 156 30.36 33.08 -17.55
N GLN A 157 30.46 31.75 -17.51
CA GLN A 157 30.02 30.98 -16.34
C GLN A 157 31.09 31.13 -15.27
N LYS A 158 30.83 32.02 -14.31
CA LYS A 158 31.49 31.96 -13.00
C LYS A 158 31.39 30.53 -12.46
N PRO A 159 32.45 29.95 -11.89
CA PRO A 159 32.38 28.63 -11.29
C PRO A 159 31.34 28.66 -10.17
N LYS A 160 30.19 28.01 -10.37
CA LYS A 160 29.30 27.70 -9.25
C LYS A 160 29.86 26.48 -8.57
N GLU A 161 30.29 26.69 -7.34
CA GLU A 161 30.74 25.71 -6.37
C GLU A 161 29.84 24.46 -6.38
N VAL A 162 30.32 23.38 -6.98
CA VAL A 162 29.76 22.02 -6.78
C VAL A 162 30.84 21.13 -6.16
N VAL A 163 31.70 21.73 -5.34
CA VAL A 163 32.77 21.00 -4.65
C VAL A 163 32.35 20.56 -3.24
N ASP A 164 31.21 21.03 -2.71
CA ASP A 164 30.99 20.95 -1.25
C ASP A 164 29.87 20.02 -0.75
N LEU A 165 29.36 19.07 -1.57
CA LEU A 165 28.37 18.10 -1.07
C LEU A 165 28.84 16.63 -1.08
N PHE A 166 30.07 16.37 -1.54
CA PHE A 166 30.64 15.02 -1.50
C PHE A 166 31.51 14.78 -0.26
N LEU A 167 31.94 15.83 0.44
CA LEU A 167 32.73 15.72 1.67
C LEU A 167 31.89 15.56 2.95
N VAL A 168 30.61 15.92 2.95
CA VAL A 168 29.76 15.86 4.16
C VAL A 168 29.25 14.44 4.48
N LEU A 169 29.38 13.47 3.56
CA LEU A 169 28.77 12.14 3.75
C LEU A 169 29.73 10.96 3.85
N ASN A 170 31.06 11.17 3.84
CA ASN A 170 32.02 10.04 3.85
C ASN A 170 33.28 10.21 4.72
N PHE A 171 33.26 11.07 5.73
CA PHE A 171 34.28 11.06 6.80
C PHE A 171 33.60 11.31 8.14
N ASP A 172 33.14 10.24 8.80
CA ASP A 172 33.10 10.09 10.27
C ASP A 172 32.57 8.70 10.66
N LEU A 173 33.09 7.67 9.99
CA LEU A 173 32.88 6.29 10.42
C LEU A 173 34.22 5.55 10.40
N GLN A 174 34.97 5.74 11.48
CA GLN A 174 35.77 4.73 12.22
C GLN A 174 36.77 5.44 13.15
N PRO A 175 37.32 4.79 14.19
CA PRO A 175 36.68 4.08 15.32
C PRO A 175 37.25 4.61 16.67
N LEU A 176 36.55 4.52 17.80
CA LEU A 176 37.22 4.65 19.10
C LEU A 176 36.69 3.65 20.11
N MET A 177 37.51 2.63 20.38
CA MET A 177 37.38 1.72 21.51
C MET A 177 38.37 2.14 22.62
N LEU A 178 37.82 2.50 23.79
CA LEU A 178 38.34 2.32 25.18
C LEU A 178 39.59 3.11 25.65
N PRO A 179 39.88 3.26 26.98
CA PRO A 179 39.27 2.67 28.18
C PRO A 179 38.95 3.66 29.34
N ALA A 180 38.60 3.07 30.49
CA ALA A 180 37.98 3.59 31.72
C ALA A 180 38.88 4.37 32.70
N GLU A 181 38.26 5.28 33.47
CA GLU A 181 38.58 5.67 34.86
C GLU A 181 37.26 6.08 35.54
N GLN A 182 36.69 5.34 36.51
CA GLN A 182 36.92 5.36 37.96
C GLN A 182 36.63 6.70 38.68
N ARG A 183 35.95 6.59 39.84
CA ARG A 183 35.48 7.61 40.83
C ARG A 183 34.24 8.40 40.36
N TRP A 184 33.08 8.31 41.04
CA TRP A 184 32.87 8.69 42.44
C TRP A 184 31.93 7.74 43.22
N THR A 185 32.44 7.17 44.32
CA THR A 185 31.70 7.05 45.59
C THR A 185 31.76 8.42 46.29
N VAL A 186 30.83 8.90 47.13
CA VAL A 186 30.33 8.37 48.41
C VAL A 186 29.09 9.21 48.85
N SER A 187 28.16 8.58 49.60
CA SER A 187 27.19 9.12 50.59
C SER A 187 26.24 10.27 50.19
N GLY A 188 24.94 10.23 50.47
CA GLY A 188 24.23 9.65 51.61
C GLY A 188 23.56 10.78 52.41
N ASN A 189 22.24 10.70 52.58
CA ASN A 189 21.48 10.91 53.84
C ASN A 189 20.08 11.50 53.62
N SER A 190 19.16 10.90 54.38
CA SER A 190 17.81 11.34 54.82
C SER A 190 16.66 11.08 53.88
#